data_AF-A0A7Y2TTF1-F1
#
_entry.id   AF-A0A7Y2TTF1-F1
#
_cell.length_a   1.000
_cell.length_b   1.000
_cell.length_c   1.000
_cell.angle_alpha   90.00
_cell.angle_beta   90.00
_cell.angle_gamma   90.00
#
_symmetry.space_group_name_H-M   'P 1'
#
loop_
_entity.id
_entity.type
_entity.pdbx_description
1 polymer ?
#
loop_
_entity_poly.entity_id
_entity_poly.type
_entity_poly.pdbx_seq_one_letter_code
_entity_poly.pdbx_strand_id
1 'polypeptide(L)'
;LGQLETLAQKSRMTTFATGQSRKPGPPYDQGQQFNFNAIDIANEVFVNTTRGEGGGYVFKQGVIINGDQSWQLNHRSGTAAPLTEPDFHTQSGPFIRVTPALLMKQLQARRQQSNWLGKAEIDGRPHDVITLVMEVGPTLGLYFDRESRMLTRMERALPPFGQVEYRFLDYETIDGVAFNRSFRLYVNGEDNLLIDNTEIRPNAPLDDFLKVPASLRQVAAVTPDEFNSQEIDEGVFLIGGNNTYALFVEMSDHVIAIGGTQTVPASIKALREDITDKPIRYGVLTHHHNDHTPGAVAYAKEGATIITFEENAALVREAAGDENVKLEFVRDHMTLTDGANKVELYDIGPTPHAENILIAYLPDKGIIFEADHFPQPATGVIPPAVPATVAFAEALKRLDLDYTRIVGAHSRRVAGPEDVRTALAGASAAATTGGL
;
A
#
# COMPACT_ATOMS: atom_id res chain seq x y z
N LEU A 1 -22.87 13.14 -22.51
CA LEU A 1 -21.41 13.28 -22.25
C LEU A 1 -20.92 14.72 -22.28
N GLY A 2 -21.15 15.49 -23.35
CA GLY A 2 -20.66 16.88 -23.43
C GLY A 2 -21.20 17.86 -22.37
N GLN A 3 -22.25 17.49 -21.65
CA GLN A 3 -22.84 18.26 -20.54
C GLN A 3 -22.39 17.78 -19.15
N LEU A 4 -21.58 16.73 -19.06
CA LEU A 4 -21.05 16.26 -17.78
C LEU A 4 -19.81 17.09 -17.44
N GLU A 5 -19.95 18.07 -16.56
CA GLU A 5 -18.88 18.96 -16.12
C GLU A 5 -18.21 18.39 -14.88
N THR A 6 -19.00 18.13 -13.84
CA THR A 6 -18.56 17.55 -12.58
C THR A 6 -19.25 16.21 -12.29
N LEU A 7 -18.69 15.42 -11.38
CA LEU A 7 -19.33 14.20 -10.89
C LEU A 7 -18.99 14.01 -9.41
N ALA A 8 -20.01 13.79 -8.58
CA ALA A 8 -19.86 13.29 -7.22
C ALA A 8 -20.45 11.88 -7.10
N GLN A 9 -19.74 10.96 -6.45
CA GLN A 9 -20.11 9.56 -6.35
C GLN A 9 -19.77 8.99 -4.97
N LYS A 10 -20.69 8.20 -4.41
CA LYS A 10 -20.43 7.34 -3.24
C LYS A 10 -20.47 5.88 -3.63
N SER A 11 -19.52 5.14 -3.11
CA SER A 11 -19.39 3.71 -3.38
C SER A 11 -19.12 2.93 -2.11
N ARG A 12 -19.68 1.72 -2.03
CA ARG A 12 -19.22 0.66 -1.12
C ARG A 12 -18.31 -0.27 -1.90
N MET A 13 -17.23 -0.71 -1.28
CA MET A 13 -16.23 -1.56 -1.92
C MET A 13 -15.91 -2.77 -1.07
N THR A 14 -15.77 -3.92 -1.73
CA THR A 14 -15.13 -5.11 -1.17
C THR A 14 -13.78 -5.27 -1.85
N THR A 15 -12.71 -5.27 -1.07
CA THR A 15 -11.35 -5.52 -1.57
C THR A 15 -10.89 -6.91 -1.17
N PHE A 16 -10.18 -7.59 -2.05
CA PHE A 16 -9.50 -8.85 -1.75
C PHE A 16 -8.02 -8.55 -1.59
N ALA A 17 -7.44 -8.92 -0.45
CA ALA A 17 -6.07 -8.58 -0.09
C ALA A 17 -5.07 -9.53 -0.78
N THR A 18 -5.10 -9.62 -2.11
CA THR A 18 -4.15 -10.43 -2.90
C THR A 18 -2.72 -9.93 -2.64
N GLY A 19 -1.84 -10.80 -2.12
CA GLY A 19 -0.48 -10.45 -1.72
C GLY A 19 -0.36 -9.60 -0.45
N GLN A 20 -1.48 -9.38 0.26
CA GLN A 20 -1.62 -8.56 1.47
C GLN A 20 -2.53 -9.24 2.53
N SER A 21 -2.91 -10.51 2.30
CA SER A 21 -3.77 -11.30 3.20
C SER A 21 -2.94 -11.85 4.34
N ARG A 22 -3.59 -12.42 5.36
CA ARG A 22 -2.83 -13.08 6.44
C ARG A 22 -2.07 -14.32 5.98
N LYS A 23 -2.53 -14.94 4.89
CA LYS A 23 -1.89 -16.08 4.21
C LYS A 23 -1.33 -15.66 2.85
N PRO A 24 -0.23 -16.28 2.39
CA PRO A 24 0.37 -15.97 1.09
C PRO A 24 -0.49 -16.40 -0.11
N GLY A 25 -1.43 -17.33 0.07
CA GLY A 25 -2.31 -17.84 -0.99
C GLY A 25 -3.80 -17.75 -0.65
N PRO A 26 -4.68 -18.08 -1.60
CA PRO A 26 -6.12 -18.01 -1.42
C PRO A 26 -6.64 -19.03 -0.38
N PRO A 27 -7.83 -18.83 0.21
CA PRO A 27 -8.71 -17.66 -0.01
C PRO A 27 -8.13 -16.40 0.62
N TYR A 28 -8.14 -15.30 -0.14
CA TYR A 28 -7.65 -14.01 0.33
C TYR A 28 -8.63 -13.37 1.32
N ASP A 29 -8.08 -12.69 2.32
CA ASP A 29 -8.87 -11.90 3.27
C ASP A 29 -9.59 -10.76 2.52
N GLN A 30 -10.79 -10.44 3.00
CA GLN A 30 -11.61 -9.37 2.43
C GLN A 30 -11.65 -8.16 3.36
N GLY A 31 -11.62 -6.97 2.77
CA GLY A 31 -11.83 -5.70 3.44
C GLY A 31 -13.11 -5.02 2.94
N GLN A 32 -13.69 -4.18 3.79
CA GLN A 32 -14.84 -3.34 3.43
C GLN A 32 -14.43 -1.88 3.47
N GLN A 33 -14.77 -1.15 2.42
CA GLN A 33 -14.45 0.27 2.30
C GLN A 33 -15.65 1.07 1.81
N PHE A 34 -15.69 2.33 2.23
CA PHE A 34 -16.61 3.34 1.72
C PHE A 34 -15.78 4.45 1.10
N ASN A 35 -16.13 4.82 -0.11
CA ASN A 35 -15.44 5.84 -0.87
C ASN A 35 -16.44 6.92 -1.29
N PHE A 36 -16.02 8.16 -1.14
CA PHE A 36 -16.63 9.32 -1.77
C PHE A 36 -15.61 9.91 -2.73
N ASN A 37 -16.00 10.14 -3.97
CA ASN A 37 -15.19 10.83 -4.96
C ASN A 37 -15.99 11.99 -5.54
N ALA A 38 -15.34 13.13 -5.76
CA ALA A 38 -15.88 14.23 -6.54
C ALA A 38 -14.81 14.75 -7.50
N ILE A 39 -15.18 15.05 -8.73
CA ILE A 39 -14.24 15.42 -9.78
C ILE A 39 -14.80 16.52 -10.68
N ASP A 40 -13.94 17.47 -11.04
CA ASP A 40 -14.11 18.40 -12.16
C ASP A 40 -12.88 18.26 -13.06
N ILE A 41 -13.09 17.69 -14.25
CA ILE A 41 -11.99 17.44 -15.20
C ILE A 41 -11.49 18.75 -15.83
N ALA A 42 -12.36 19.73 -16.04
CA ALA A 42 -11.99 20.95 -16.75
C ALA A 42 -11.09 21.86 -15.89
N ASN A 43 -11.33 21.87 -14.58
CA ASN A 43 -10.59 22.66 -13.61
C ASN A 43 -9.54 21.85 -12.83
N GLU A 44 -9.35 20.57 -13.18
CA GLU A 44 -8.40 19.66 -12.52
C GLU A 44 -8.60 19.58 -11.00
N VAL A 45 -9.87 19.56 -10.57
CA VAL A 45 -10.25 19.45 -9.16
C VAL A 45 -10.67 18.01 -8.85
N PHE A 46 -10.13 17.46 -7.77
CA PHE A 46 -10.50 16.12 -7.30
C PHE A 46 -10.59 16.07 -5.78
N VAL A 47 -11.65 15.46 -5.28
CA VAL A 47 -11.82 15.17 -3.86
C VAL A 47 -12.04 13.68 -3.70
N ASN A 48 -11.29 13.06 -2.81
CA ASN A 48 -11.57 11.71 -2.34
C ASN A 48 -11.67 11.69 -0.82
N THR A 49 -12.58 10.87 -0.31
CA THR A 49 -12.60 10.46 1.09
C THR A 49 -12.84 8.98 1.14
N THR A 50 -11.93 8.26 1.78
CA THR A 50 -11.99 6.82 1.95
C THR A 50 -12.04 6.46 3.43
N ARG A 51 -12.81 5.44 3.77
CA ARG A 51 -12.78 4.81 5.09
C ARG A 51 -13.02 3.33 4.99
N GLY A 52 -12.46 2.55 5.90
CA GLY A 52 -12.63 1.12 5.89
C GLY A 52 -11.75 0.42 6.90
N GLU A 53 -11.80 -0.90 6.84
CA GLU A 53 -10.98 -1.79 7.65
C GLU A 53 -10.58 -3.04 6.87
N GLY A 54 -9.45 -3.63 7.24
CA GLY A 54 -8.88 -4.83 6.63
C GLY A 54 -7.43 -5.04 7.05
N GLY A 55 -6.98 -6.29 7.14
CA GLY A 55 -5.58 -6.64 7.47
C GLY A 55 -5.10 -6.07 8.82
N GLY A 56 -6.00 -5.87 9.79
CA GLY A 56 -5.63 -5.24 11.07
C GLY A 56 -5.53 -3.72 11.07
N TYR A 57 -5.82 -3.08 9.94
CA TYR A 57 -5.91 -1.63 9.83
C TYR A 57 -7.36 -1.17 9.85
N VAL A 58 -7.55 0.02 10.41
CA VAL A 58 -8.79 0.81 10.31
C VAL A 58 -8.37 2.14 9.75
N PHE A 59 -9.05 2.71 8.76
CA PHE A 59 -8.67 3.99 8.17
C PHE A 59 -9.84 4.91 7.84
N LYS A 60 -9.55 6.21 7.86
CA LYS A 60 -10.41 7.29 7.41
C LYS A 60 -9.54 8.45 6.97
N GLN A 61 -9.38 8.60 5.66
CA GLN A 61 -8.45 9.53 5.03
C GLN A 61 -9.15 10.26 3.88
N GLY A 62 -8.55 11.33 3.40
CA GLY A 62 -9.02 12.02 2.21
C GLY A 62 -7.93 12.81 1.52
N VAL A 63 -8.20 13.21 0.29
CA VAL A 63 -7.37 14.12 -0.48
C VAL A 63 -8.26 15.16 -1.15
N ILE A 64 -7.78 16.40 -1.19
CA ILE A 64 -8.36 17.50 -1.95
C ILE A 64 -7.26 17.97 -2.90
N ILE A 65 -7.54 17.95 -4.19
CA ILE A 65 -6.71 18.51 -5.26
C ILE A 65 -7.46 19.72 -5.80
N ASN A 66 -6.88 20.91 -5.59
CA ASN A 66 -7.46 22.20 -5.97
C ASN A 66 -6.34 23.27 -6.03
N GLY A 67 -5.41 23.12 -6.98
CA GLY A 67 -4.24 24.01 -7.11
C GLY A 67 -3.44 24.10 -5.80
N ASP A 68 -3.07 25.31 -5.40
CA ASP A 68 -2.33 25.58 -4.15
C ASP A 68 -3.14 25.28 -2.88
N GLN A 69 -4.46 25.08 -2.99
CA GLN A 69 -5.35 24.69 -1.88
C GLN A 69 -5.56 23.17 -1.83
N SER A 70 -4.50 22.41 -2.07
CA SER A 70 -4.52 20.95 -2.04
C SER A 70 -4.09 20.39 -0.69
N TRP A 71 -4.81 19.38 -0.20
CA TRP A 71 -4.67 18.86 1.16
C TRP A 71 -4.75 17.34 1.22
N GLN A 72 -3.93 16.75 2.09
CA GLN A 72 -4.12 15.40 2.59
C GLN A 72 -4.79 15.46 3.97
N LEU A 73 -5.86 14.68 4.13
CA LEU A 73 -6.67 14.63 5.34
C LEU A 73 -6.49 13.28 6.04
N ASN A 74 -6.23 13.29 7.33
CA ASN A 74 -6.21 12.10 8.16
C ASN A 74 -7.16 12.30 9.35
N HIS A 75 -8.32 11.67 9.28
CA HIS A 75 -9.34 11.80 10.32
C HIS A 75 -9.04 10.93 11.54
N ARG A 76 -8.14 9.93 11.45
CA ARG A 76 -7.72 9.15 12.62
C ARG A 76 -6.78 9.95 13.51
N SER A 77 -5.82 10.64 12.90
CA SER A 77 -4.91 11.53 13.63
C SER A 77 -5.49 12.93 13.87
N GLY A 78 -6.62 13.27 13.24
CA GLY A 78 -7.26 14.57 13.36
C GLY A 78 -6.47 15.70 12.71
N THR A 79 -5.76 15.42 11.61
CA THR A 79 -4.85 16.36 10.95
C THR A 79 -5.17 16.60 9.48
N ALA A 80 -4.81 17.78 8.99
CA ALA A 80 -4.78 18.13 7.57
C ALA A 80 -3.41 18.72 7.22
N ALA A 81 -2.76 18.17 6.20
CA ALA A 81 -1.44 18.62 5.73
C ALA A 81 -1.56 19.13 4.29
N PRO A 82 -0.92 20.26 3.92
CA PRO A 82 -0.89 20.70 2.53
C PRO A 82 -0.08 19.71 1.68
N LEU A 83 -0.47 19.53 0.43
CA LEU A 83 0.30 18.77 -0.57
C LEU A 83 1.31 19.69 -1.25
N THR A 84 2.60 19.32 -1.24
CA THR A 84 3.67 20.11 -1.87
C THR A 84 3.66 19.98 -3.40
N GLU A 85 3.31 18.80 -3.90
CA GLU A 85 3.28 18.48 -5.33
C GLU A 85 1.93 17.81 -5.67
N PRO A 86 0.82 18.57 -5.68
CA PRO A 86 -0.49 18.01 -6.02
C PRO A 86 -0.54 17.62 -7.50
N ASP A 87 -0.96 16.39 -7.77
CA ASP A 87 -1.12 15.86 -9.13
C ASP A 87 -2.55 15.32 -9.32
N PHE A 88 -3.35 16.05 -10.10
CA PHE A 88 -4.72 15.68 -10.42
C PHE A 88 -4.82 14.34 -11.16
N HIS A 89 -3.95 14.07 -12.12
CA HIS A 89 -4.01 12.86 -12.95
C HIS A 89 -3.65 11.61 -12.16
N THR A 90 -2.65 11.71 -11.29
CA THR A 90 -2.26 10.63 -10.38
C THR A 90 -3.37 10.33 -9.38
N GLN A 91 -3.95 11.35 -8.74
CA GLN A 91 -4.96 11.17 -7.68
C GLN A 91 -6.34 10.76 -8.21
N SER A 92 -6.80 11.35 -9.33
CA SER A 92 -8.12 11.06 -9.90
C SER A 92 -8.14 9.83 -10.81
N GLY A 93 -6.98 9.39 -11.30
CA GLY A 93 -6.84 8.29 -12.25
C GLY A 93 -7.55 6.99 -11.84
N PRO A 94 -7.43 6.50 -10.58
CA PRO A 94 -8.17 5.35 -10.11
C PRO A 94 -9.69 5.51 -10.23
N PHE A 95 -10.23 6.67 -9.86
CA PHE A 95 -11.66 6.95 -9.95
C PHE A 95 -12.14 7.03 -11.40
N ILE A 96 -11.35 7.63 -12.29
CA ILE A 96 -11.64 7.67 -13.73
C ILE A 96 -11.73 6.25 -14.30
N ARG A 97 -10.77 5.38 -13.99
CA ARG A 97 -10.70 4.00 -14.53
C ARG A 97 -11.86 3.09 -14.14
N VAL A 98 -12.54 3.38 -13.04
CA VAL A 98 -13.71 2.61 -12.59
C VAL A 98 -15.05 3.26 -13.00
N THR A 99 -15.00 4.37 -13.75
CA THR A 99 -16.17 5.18 -14.13
C THR A 99 -16.24 5.37 -15.66
N PRO A 100 -17.06 4.60 -16.38
CA PRO A 100 -17.18 4.63 -17.84
C PRO A 100 -17.41 6.02 -18.41
N ALA A 101 -18.27 6.84 -17.80
CA ALA A 101 -18.55 8.19 -18.29
C ALA A 101 -17.29 9.07 -18.30
N LEU A 102 -16.41 8.93 -17.31
CA LEU A 102 -15.14 9.66 -17.24
C LEU A 102 -14.12 9.10 -18.25
N LEU A 103 -14.06 7.76 -18.42
CA LEU A 103 -13.27 7.14 -19.49
C LEU A 103 -13.70 7.63 -20.88
N MET A 104 -15.01 7.78 -21.12
CA MET A 104 -15.51 8.30 -22.39
C MET A 104 -15.13 9.75 -22.62
N LYS A 105 -15.10 10.60 -21.58
CA LYS A 105 -14.56 11.96 -21.69
C LYS A 105 -13.08 11.95 -22.08
N GLN A 106 -12.28 11.08 -21.44
CA GLN A 106 -10.86 10.93 -21.80
C GLN A 106 -10.67 10.45 -23.24
N LEU A 107 -11.46 9.45 -23.66
CA LEU A 107 -11.43 8.93 -25.03
C LEU A 107 -11.82 9.99 -26.06
N GLN A 108 -12.84 10.80 -25.78
CA GLN A 108 -13.26 11.89 -26.68
C GLN A 108 -12.19 12.97 -26.83
N ALA A 109 -11.56 13.37 -25.72
CA ALA A 109 -10.49 14.36 -25.71
C ALA A 109 -9.23 13.86 -26.45
N ARG A 110 -8.96 12.55 -26.38
CA ARG A 110 -7.74 11.92 -26.92
C ARG A 110 -7.98 11.07 -28.16
N ARG A 111 -9.12 11.22 -28.83
CA ARG A 111 -9.54 10.35 -29.95
C ARG A 111 -8.53 10.24 -31.09
N GLN A 112 -7.68 11.26 -31.29
CA GLN A 112 -6.64 11.25 -32.32
C GLN A 112 -5.44 10.36 -31.98
N GLN A 113 -5.30 9.95 -30.70
CA GLN A 113 -4.28 9.05 -30.19
C GLN A 113 -4.82 7.63 -29.94
N SER A 114 -6.11 7.42 -30.21
CA SER A 114 -6.81 6.16 -30.04
C SER A 114 -6.86 5.38 -31.35
N ASN A 115 -6.68 4.07 -31.25
CA ASN A 115 -6.71 3.16 -32.40
C ASN A 115 -7.81 2.11 -32.19
N TRP A 116 -8.52 1.79 -33.26
CA TRP A 116 -9.37 0.60 -33.28
C TRP A 116 -8.50 -0.62 -33.52
N LEU A 117 -8.53 -1.57 -32.59
CA LEU A 117 -7.70 -2.78 -32.63
C LEU A 117 -8.40 -3.96 -33.33
N GLY A 118 -9.70 -3.84 -33.61
CA GLY A 118 -10.48 -4.89 -34.23
C GLY A 118 -11.69 -5.29 -33.40
N LYS A 119 -12.13 -6.53 -33.63
CA LYS A 119 -13.27 -7.13 -32.93
C LYS A 119 -12.79 -8.22 -31.99
N ALA A 120 -13.45 -8.34 -30.85
CA ALA A 120 -13.28 -9.44 -29.92
C ALA A 120 -14.65 -10.01 -29.53
N GLU A 121 -14.69 -11.28 -29.16
CA GLU A 121 -15.88 -11.88 -28.55
C GLU A 121 -15.64 -12.01 -27.05
N ILE A 122 -16.50 -11.38 -26.26
CA ILE A 122 -16.43 -11.37 -24.80
C ILE A 122 -17.78 -11.85 -24.28
N ASP A 123 -17.78 -12.91 -23.47
CA ASP A 123 -18.99 -13.50 -22.88
C ASP A 123 -20.07 -13.82 -23.95
N GLY A 124 -19.64 -14.33 -25.11
CA GLY A 124 -20.52 -14.66 -26.25
C GLY A 124 -21.06 -13.47 -27.03
N ARG A 125 -20.59 -12.24 -26.75
CA ARG A 125 -21.05 -11.00 -27.42
C ARG A 125 -19.92 -10.33 -28.20
N PRO A 126 -20.19 -9.83 -29.42
CA PRO A 126 -19.18 -9.16 -30.22
C PRO A 126 -18.93 -7.73 -29.70
N HIS A 127 -17.65 -7.38 -29.55
CA HIS A 127 -17.18 -6.08 -29.07
C HIS A 127 -16.26 -5.42 -30.11
N ASP A 128 -16.31 -4.09 -30.21
CA ASP A 128 -15.27 -3.27 -30.84
C ASP A 128 -14.21 -2.91 -29.79
N VAL A 129 -12.93 -3.09 -30.12
CA VAL A 129 -11.80 -2.83 -29.21
C VAL A 129 -11.09 -1.53 -29.61
N ILE A 130 -10.94 -0.60 -28.67
CA ILE A 130 -10.32 0.71 -28.90
C ILE A 130 -9.27 0.99 -27.83
N THR A 131 -8.12 1.54 -28.21
CA THR A 131 -7.09 1.97 -27.24
C THR A 131 -7.40 3.33 -26.62
N LEU A 132 -7.07 3.49 -25.34
CA LEU A 132 -7.02 4.78 -24.66
C LEU A 132 -5.68 4.93 -23.96
N VAL A 133 -4.93 5.99 -24.29
CA VAL A 133 -3.74 6.42 -23.55
C VAL A 133 -4.15 7.56 -22.63
N MET A 134 -4.12 7.34 -21.32
CA MET A 134 -4.34 8.40 -20.32
C MET A 134 -3.08 9.25 -20.13
N GLU A 135 -3.17 10.35 -19.38
CA GLU A 135 -1.98 11.18 -19.07
C GLU A 135 -0.93 10.38 -18.29
N VAL A 136 -1.40 9.59 -17.33
CA VAL A 136 -0.56 8.78 -16.46
C VAL A 136 -0.99 7.32 -16.54
N GLY A 137 -0.01 6.44 -16.68
CA GLY A 137 -0.18 4.99 -16.65
C GLY A 137 -0.15 4.32 -18.03
N PRO A 138 -0.33 2.99 -18.06
CA PRO A 138 -0.23 2.21 -19.29
C PRO A 138 -1.44 2.44 -20.21
N THR A 139 -1.26 2.12 -21.49
CA THR A 139 -2.35 2.06 -22.47
C THR A 139 -3.45 1.10 -22.02
N LEU A 140 -4.70 1.51 -22.20
CA LEU A 140 -5.91 0.77 -21.86
C LEU A 140 -6.54 0.19 -23.13
N GLY A 141 -7.00 -1.06 -23.07
CA GLY A 141 -7.89 -1.66 -24.08
C GLY A 141 -9.34 -1.54 -23.64
N LEU A 142 -10.18 -0.83 -24.39
CA LEU A 142 -11.60 -0.60 -24.11
C LEU A 142 -12.48 -1.46 -25.02
N TYR A 143 -13.42 -2.21 -24.45
CA TYR A 143 -14.28 -3.14 -25.16
C TYR A 143 -15.72 -2.64 -25.16
N PHE A 144 -16.21 -2.25 -26.34
CA PHE A 144 -17.56 -1.73 -26.52
C PHE A 144 -18.46 -2.80 -27.12
N ASP A 145 -19.48 -3.20 -26.39
CA ASP A 145 -20.49 -4.15 -26.88
C ASP A 145 -21.19 -3.57 -28.11
N ARG A 146 -21.24 -4.32 -29.22
CA ARG A 146 -21.70 -3.77 -30.51
C ARG A 146 -23.20 -3.55 -30.59
N GLU A 147 -23.97 -4.21 -29.73
CA GLU A 147 -25.43 -4.07 -29.67
C GLU A 147 -25.83 -2.87 -28.81
N SER A 148 -25.43 -2.89 -27.53
CA SER A 148 -25.75 -1.85 -26.55
C SER A 148 -24.91 -0.58 -26.70
N ARG A 149 -23.76 -0.65 -27.39
CA ARG A 149 -22.76 0.43 -27.52
C ARG A 149 -22.12 0.85 -26.19
N MET A 150 -22.28 0.05 -25.14
CA MET A 150 -21.73 0.32 -23.82
C MET A 150 -20.31 -0.23 -23.67
N LEU A 151 -19.49 0.44 -22.87
CA LEU A 151 -18.20 -0.07 -22.42
C LEU A 151 -18.44 -1.16 -21.37
N THR A 152 -18.21 -2.43 -21.69
CA THR A 152 -18.51 -3.54 -20.74
C THR A 152 -17.25 -4.09 -20.09
N ARG A 153 -16.10 -3.93 -20.75
CA ARG A 153 -14.80 -4.40 -20.28
C ARG A 153 -13.70 -3.39 -20.60
N MET A 154 -12.71 -3.32 -19.71
CA MET A 154 -11.42 -2.69 -19.99
C MET A 154 -10.30 -3.61 -19.50
N GLU A 155 -9.12 -3.53 -20.11
CA GLU A 155 -7.93 -4.20 -19.59
C GLU A 155 -6.67 -3.34 -19.69
N ARG A 156 -5.67 -3.70 -18.88
CA ARG A 156 -4.31 -3.17 -18.96
C ARG A 156 -3.31 -4.19 -18.42
N ALA A 157 -2.06 -4.09 -18.85
CA ALA A 157 -0.94 -4.72 -18.16
C ALA A 157 -0.39 -3.75 -17.10
N LEU A 158 -0.14 -4.25 -15.90
CA LEU A 158 0.43 -3.49 -14.79
C LEU A 158 1.58 -4.28 -14.16
N PRO A 159 2.83 -4.16 -14.65
CA PRO A 159 3.98 -4.75 -13.99
C PRO A 159 4.18 -4.18 -12.57
N PRO A 160 4.63 -4.98 -11.60
CA PRO A 160 4.88 -6.42 -11.67
C PRO A 160 3.62 -7.30 -11.54
N PHE A 161 2.46 -6.70 -11.24
CA PHE A 161 1.20 -7.41 -10.91
C PHE A 161 0.56 -8.22 -12.05
N GLY A 162 0.90 -7.94 -13.32
CA GLY A 162 0.41 -8.72 -14.47
C GLY A 162 -0.81 -8.12 -15.16
N GLN A 163 -1.77 -8.95 -15.57
CA GLN A 163 -2.95 -8.53 -16.31
C GLN A 163 -4.04 -8.04 -15.34
N VAL A 164 -4.61 -6.87 -15.63
CA VAL A 164 -5.73 -6.30 -14.87
C VAL A 164 -6.94 -6.16 -15.78
N GLU A 165 -8.05 -6.77 -15.40
CA GLU A 165 -9.32 -6.74 -16.11
C GLU A 165 -10.38 -5.98 -15.30
N TYR A 166 -11.19 -5.19 -15.99
CA TYR A 166 -12.21 -4.32 -15.42
C TYR A 166 -13.54 -4.68 -16.08
N ARG A 167 -14.60 -4.83 -15.28
CA ARG A 167 -15.96 -5.11 -15.74
C ARG A 167 -16.91 -4.05 -15.25
N PHE A 168 -17.61 -3.42 -16.18
CA PHE A 168 -18.61 -2.39 -15.90
C PHE A 168 -19.99 -2.99 -16.08
N LEU A 169 -20.78 -2.98 -15.00
CA LEU A 169 -22.01 -3.76 -14.89
C LEU A 169 -23.17 -2.87 -14.44
N ASP A 170 -24.40 -3.34 -14.66
CA ASP A 170 -25.63 -2.76 -14.12
C ASP A 170 -25.77 -1.25 -14.44
N TYR A 171 -25.81 -0.93 -15.73
CA TYR A 171 -25.87 0.46 -16.17
C TYR A 171 -27.21 1.15 -15.82
N GLU A 172 -27.12 2.39 -15.35
CA GLU A 172 -28.22 3.33 -15.18
C GLU A 172 -27.94 4.62 -15.96
N THR A 173 -28.98 5.20 -16.54
CA THR A 173 -28.88 6.52 -17.18
C THR A 173 -29.38 7.60 -16.25
N ILE A 174 -28.52 8.58 -15.96
CA ILE A 174 -28.83 9.75 -15.13
C ILE A 174 -28.52 10.99 -15.97
N ASP A 175 -29.50 11.89 -16.13
CA ASP A 175 -29.39 13.10 -16.95
C ASP A 175 -28.82 12.86 -18.36
N GLY A 176 -29.23 11.74 -18.98
CA GLY A 176 -28.80 11.35 -20.33
C GLY A 176 -27.37 10.82 -20.42
N VAL A 177 -26.72 10.50 -19.29
CA VAL A 177 -25.39 9.87 -19.24
C VAL A 177 -25.49 8.50 -18.58
N ALA A 178 -24.90 7.49 -19.21
CA ALA A 178 -24.87 6.13 -18.69
C ALA A 178 -23.71 5.95 -17.69
N PHE A 179 -24.04 5.46 -16.50
CA PHE A 179 -23.11 5.12 -15.43
C PHE A 179 -23.32 3.67 -15.00
N ASN A 180 -22.25 2.98 -14.59
CA ASN A 180 -22.36 1.63 -14.02
C ASN A 180 -22.75 1.71 -12.54
N ARG A 181 -23.67 0.86 -12.08
CA ARG A 181 -23.96 0.68 -10.65
C ARG A 181 -23.02 -0.31 -9.99
N SER A 182 -22.59 -1.33 -10.74
CA SER A 182 -21.68 -2.35 -10.24
C SER A 182 -20.38 -2.36 -11.04
N PHE A 183 -19.31 -2.75 -10.38
CA PHE A 183 -18.00 -2.91 -11.02
C PHE A 183 -17.22 -4.05 -10.39
N ARG A 184 -16.46 -4.76 -11.22
CA ARG A 184 -15.52 -5.80 -10.77
C ARG A 184 -14.16 -5.59 -11.41
N LEU A 185 -13.11 -5.83 -10.64
CA LEU A 185 -11.74 -5.84 -11.10
C LEU A 185 -11.08 -7.15 -10.73
N TYR A 186 -10.38 -7.71 -11.72
CA TYR A 186 -9.63 -8.93 -11.61
C TYR A 186 -8.14 -8.64 -11.82
N VAL A 187 -7.29 -9.36 -11.08
CA VAL A 187 -5.84 -9.38 -11.30
C VAL A 187 -5.46 -10.82 -11.62
N ASN A 188 -4.90 -11.06 -12.80
CA ASN A 188 -4.56 -12.39 -13.32
C ASN A 188 -5.73 -13.40 -13.26
N GLY A 189 -6.96 -12.91 -13.43
CA GLY A 189 -8.18 -13.73 -13.38
C GLY A 189 -8.81 -13.88 -11.99
N GLU A 190 -8.13 -13.46 -10.92
CA GLU A 190 -8.64 -13.56 -9.54
C GLU A 190 -9.38 -12.29 -9.13
N ASP A 191 -10.43 -12.42 -8.32
CA ASP A 191 -11.18 -11.28 -7.77
C ASP A 191 -10.25 -10.38 -6.93
N ASN A 192 -10.31 -9.07 -7.18
CA ASN A 192 -9.48 -8.10 -6.46
C ASN A 192 -10.28 -6.93 -5.88
N LEU A 193 -11.25 -6.40 -6.62
CA LEU A 193 -12.09 -5.29 -6.16
C LEU A 193 -13.51 -5.39 -6.72
N LEU A 194 -14.49 -5.25 -5.83
CA LEU A 194 -15.90 -5.09 -6.16
C LEU A 194 -16.34 -3.71 -5.70
N ILE A 195 -17.10 -3.00 -6.53
CA ILE A 195 -17.65 -1.69 -6.20
C ILE A 195 -19.15 -1.70 -6.46
N ASP A 196 -19.91 -1.23 -5.48
CA ASP A 196 -21.32 -0.87 -5.58
C ASP A 196 -21.45 0.67 -5.46
N ASN A 197 -21.88 1.31 -6.54
CA ASN A 197 -22.08 2.76 -6.64
C ASN A 197 -23.45 3.11 -6.09
N THR A 198 -23.50 3.34 -4.78
CA THR A 198 -24.72 3.66 -4.03
C THR A 198 -25.35 5.00 -4.41
N GLU A 199 -24.55 5.99 -4.80
CA GLU A 199 -25.04 7.32 -5.17
C GLU A 199 -24.17 7.94 -6.27
N ILE A 200 -24.81 8.51 -7.29
CA ILE A 200 -24.17 9.15 -8.43
C ILE A 200 -24.88 10.48 -8.68
N ARG A 201 -24.14 11.58 -8.65
CA ARG A 201 -24.64 12.95 -8.83
C ARG A 201 -23.82 13.65 -9.93
N PRO A 202 -24.24 13.55 -11.20
CA PRO A 202 -23.62 14.34 -12.26
C PRO A 202 -23.88 15.83 -12.02
N ASN A 203 -22.94 16.69 -12.42
CA ASN A 203 -23.03 18.14 -12.35
C ASN A 203 -23.35 18.70 -10.95
N ALA A 204 -22.91 17.99 -9.90
CA ALA A 204 -23.03 18.47 -8.53
C ALA A 204 -22.02 19.61 -8.26
N PRO A 205 -22.41 20.66 -7.52
CA PRO A 205 -21.47 21.68 -7.06
C PRO A 205 -20.44 21.07 -6.11
N LEU A 206 -19.17 21.47 -6.24
CA LEU A 206 -18.06 20.88 -5.48
C LEU A 206 -17.60 21.70 -4.29
N ASP A 207 -17.99 22.98 -4.18
CA ASP A 207 -17.46 23.96 -3.22
C ASP A 207 -17.47 23.49 -1.76
N ASP A 208 -18.47 22.70 -1.38
CA ASP A 208 -18.59 22.17 -0.02
C ASP A 208 -17.60 21.03 0.28
N PHE A 209 -17.12 20.33 -0.76
CA PHE A 209 -16.15 19.24 -0.63
C PHE A 209 -14.68 19.74 -0.64
N LEU A 210 -14.45 20.99 -1.06
CA LEU A 210 -13.10 21.57 -1.16
C LEU A 210 -12.60 22.20 0.14
N LYS A 211 -13.45 22.26 1.16
CA LYS A 211 -13.12 22.87 2.45
C LYS A 211 -12.46 21.84 3.36
N VAL A 212 -11.31 22.20 3.93
CA VAL A 212 -10.73 21.43 5.04
C VAL A 212 -11.69 21.49 6.24
N PRO A 213 -12.14 20.34 6.78
CA PRO A 213 -13.01 20.33 7.95
C PRO A 213 -12.37 21.04 9.15
N ALA A 214 -13.11 21.93 9.81
CA ALA A 214 -12.62 22.71 10.96
C ALA A 214 -12.21 21.84 12.16
N SER A 215 -12.64 20.58 12.21
CA SER A 215 -12.24 19.60 13.22
C SER A 215 -10.83 19.06 13.01
N LEU A 216 -10.21 19.27 11.85
CA LEU A 216 -8.86 18.82 11.56
C LEU A 216 -7.85 19.92 11.85
N ARG A 217 -6.84 19.60 12.65
CA ARG A 217 -5.72 20.49 12.93
C ARG A 217 -4.79 20.56 11.71
N GLN A 218 -4.55 21.76 11.21
CA GLN A 218 -3.57 21.94 10.14
C GLN A 218 -2.14 21.70 10.67
N VAL A 219 -1.37 20.93 9.91
CA VAL A 219 0.03 20.61 10.19
C VAL A 219 0.90 20.91 8.98
N ALA A 220 2.22 20.87 9.14
CA ALA A 220 3.16 21.03 8.03
C ALA A 220 2.95 19.94 6.97
N ALA A 221 3.36 20.23 5.72
CA ALA A 221 3.37 19.24 4.66
C ALA A 221 4.21 18.02 5.04
N VAL A 222 3.78 16.84 4.61
CA VAL A 222 4.58 15.62 4.72
C VAL A 222 5.51 15.58 3.51
N THR A 223 6.82 15.67 3.76
CA THR A 223 7.83 15.48 2.73
C THR A 223 8.35 14.05 2.77
N PRO A 224 8.46 13.35 1.62
CA PRO A 224 9.16 12.08 1.56
C PRO A 224 10.57 12.19 2.13
N ASP A 225 10.98 11.18 2.88
CA ASP A 225 12.35 11.12 3.38
C ASP A 225 13.31 10.78 2.25
N GLU A 226 14.42 11.51 2.15
CA GLU A 226 15.48 11.20 1.19
C GLU A 226 16.15 9.86 1.52
N PHE A 227 16.59 9.16 0.48
CA PHE A 227 17.35 7.92 0.63
C PHE A 227 18.68 8.20 1.34
N ASN A 228 18.95 7.49 2.43
CA ASN A 228 20.20 7.60 3.18
C ASN A 228 20.58 6.29 3.87
N SER A 229 21.85 6.21 4.30
CA SER A 229 22.36 5.20 5.22
C SER A 229 22.59 5.87 6.57
N GLN A 230 21.94 5.37 7.63
CA GLN A 230 22.10 5.89 8.98
C GLN A 230 22.61 4.80 9.92
N GLU A 231 23.80 4.99 10.49
CA GLU A 231 24.25 4.21 11.65
C GLU A 231 23.48 4.69 12.89
N ILE A 232 22.56 3.85 13.39
CA ILE A 232 21.67 4.15 14.52
C ILE A 232 22.21 3.63 15.85
N ASP A 233 23.19 2.74 15.79
CA ASP A 233 24.03 2.25 16.88
C ASP A 233 25.31 1.67 16.29
N GLU A 234 26.33 1.42 17.11
CA GLU A 234 27.60 0.82 16.65
C GLU A 234 27.34 -0.49 15.90
N GLY A 235 27.67 -0.50 14.61
CA GLY A 235 27.48 -1.63 13.70
C GLY A 235 26.03 -1.89 13.29
N VAL A 236 25.10 -0.97 13.55
CA VAL A 236 23.67 -1.12 13.23
C VAL A 236 23.22 0.01 12.32
N PHE A 237 22.86 -0.33 11.08
CA PHE A 237 22.51 0.61 10.03
C PHE A 237 21.05 0.49 9.62
N LEU A 238 20.29 1.57 9.70
CA LEU A 238 18.97 1.69 9.08
C LEU A 238 19.16 2.42 7.74
N ILE A 239 18.91 1.71 6.64
CA ILE A 239 19.18 2.24 5.30
C ILE A 239 17.91 2.21 4.48
N GLY A 240 17.62 3.32 3.81
CA GLY A 240 16.42 3.45 2.99
C GLY A 240 15.97 4.89 2.82
N GLY A 241 14.77 5.05 2.28
CA GLY A 241 14.14 6.35 2.03
C GLY A 241 12.69 6.18 1.62
N ASN A 242 11.94 7.28 1.60
CA ASN A 242 10.54 7.32 1.17
C ASN A 242 9.67 6.24 1.88
N ASN A 243 9.78 6.14 3.20
CA ASN A 243 9.08 5.14 4.04
C ASN A 243 9.35 3.68 3.66
N THR A 244 10.56 3.37 3.18
CA THR A 244 10.98 1.99 2.88
C THR A 244 12.42 1.78 3.32
N TYR A 245 12.62 0.94 4.33
CA TYR A 245 13.88 0.73 5.02
C TYR A 245 14.21 -0.75 5.21
N ALA A 246 15.49 -1.03 5.39
CA ALA A 246 16.00 -2.30 5.87
C ALA A 246 17.06 -2.04 6.95
N LEU A 247 17.17 -2.96 7.91
CA LEU A 247 18.17 -2.93 8.96
C LEU A 247 19.34 -3.82 8.57
N PHE A 248 20.57 -3.34 8.77
CA PHE A 248 21.79 -4.13 8.59
C PHE A 248 22.55 -4.15 9.91
N VAL A 249 22.92 -5.34 10.35
CA VAL A 249 23.65 -5.57 11.59
C VAL A 249 25.00 -6.18 11.26
N GLU A 250 26.05 -5.43 11.55
CA GLU A 250 27.42 -5.87 11.43
C GLU A 250 27.74 -6.86 12.53
N MET A 251 28.18 -8.04 12.11
CA MET A 251 28.71 -9.08 12.97
C MET A 251 30.23 -9.14 12.78
N SER A 252 30.92 -9.99 13.54
CA SER A 252 32.37 -10.13 13.53
C SER A 252 32.92 -10.55 12.16
N ASP A 253 32.22 -11.47 11.48
CA ASP A 253 32.65 -12.08 10.22
C ASP A 253 31.60 -12.00 9.09
N HIS A 254 30.45 -11.35 9.32
CA HIS A 254 29.37 -11.22 8.35
C HIS A 254 28.43 -10.04 8.66
N VAL A 255 27.43 -9.84 7.81
CA VAL A 255 26.29 -8.95 8.03
C VAL A 255 25.00 -9.75 8.02
N ILE A 256 24.05 -9.36 8.88
CA ILE A 256 22.65 -9.78 8.85
C ILE A 256 21.83 -8.62 8.28
N ALA A 257 21.12 -8.84 7.16
CA ALA A 257 20.19 -7.87 6.58
C ALA A 257 18.75 -8.26 6.95
N ILE A 258 17.93 -7.32 7.40
CA ILE A 258 16.59 -7.56 7.93
C ILE A 258 15.59 -6.61 7.27
N GLY A 259 14.46 -7.15 6.81
CA GLY A 259 13.51 -6.48 5.93
C GLY A 259 13.65 -6.98 4.50
N GLY A 260 12.63 -6.77 3.67
CA GLY A 260 12.67 -7.23 2.28
C GLY A 260 12.04 -6.24 1.31
N THR A 261 12.08 -4.96 1.67
CA THR A 261 11.52 -3.87 0.87
C THR A 261 12.25 -3.69 -0.46
N GLN A 262 11.65 -2.93 -1.37
CA GLN A 262 12.23 -2.64 -2.68
C GLN A 262 13.53 -1.82 -2.61
N THR A 263 13.87 -1.24 -1.45
CA THR A 263 15.11 -0.47 -1.28
C THR A 263 16.32 -1.34 -1.00
N VAL A 264 16.15 -2.62 -0.66
CA VAL A 264 17.26 -3.52 -0.30
C VAL A 264 18.41 -3.52 -1.33
N PRO A 265 18.19 -3.59 -2.65
CA PRO A 265 19.30 -3.53 -3.62
C PRO A 265 20.14 -2.25 -3.52
N ALA A 266 19.50 -1.09 -3.37
CA ALA A 266 20.19 0.19 -3.21
C ALA A 266 20.83 0.30 -1.81
N SER A 267 20.20 -0.29 -0.80
CA SER A 267 20.65 -0.26 0.58
C SER A 267 21.91 -1.10 0.79
N ILE A 268 21.99 -2.28 0.16
CA ILE A 268 23.22 -3.09 0.14
C ILE A 268 24.35 -2.29 -0.52
N LYS A 269 24.08 -1.61 -1.64
CA LYS A 269 25.09 -0.78 -2.30
C LYS A 269 25.61 0.33 -1.37
N ALA A 270 24.71 1.01 -0.66
CA ALA A 270 25.09 2.06 0.29
C ALA A 270 25.87 1.48 1.49
N LEU A 271 25.44 0.34 2.03
CA LEU A 271 26.15 -0.36 3.10
C LEU A 271 27.62 -0.65 2.74
N ARG A 272 27.92 -0.96 1.48
CA ARG A 272 29.30 -1.24 1.03
C ARG A 272 30.25 -0.04 1.08
N GLU A 273 29.74 1.16 1.37
CA GLU A 273 30.58 2.32 1.68
C GLU A 273 31.17 2.24 3.10
N ASP A 274 30.43 1.62 4.03
CA ASP A 274 30.84 1.44 5.44
C ASP A 274 31.44 0.04 5.70
N ILE A 275 30.86 -1.02 5.12
CA ILE A 275 31.25 -2.43 5.33
C ILE A 275 31.66 -3.09 4.01
N THR A 276 32.97 -3.19 3.79
CA THR A 276 33.55 -3.58 2.49
C THR A 276 33.96 -5.05 2.38
N ASP A 277 34.24 -5.72 3.50
CA ASP A 277 34.94 -7.01 3.54
C ASP A 277 34.09 -8.17 4.11
N LYS A 278 32.93 -7.87 4.70
CA LYS A 278 32.05 -8.87 5.32
C LYS A 278 30.91 -9.30 4.39
N PRO A 279 30.70 -10.61 4.15
CA PRO A 279 29.57 -11.07 3.34
C PRO A 279 28.24 -10.85 4.06
N ILE A 280 27.16 -10.62 3.30
CA ILE A 280 25.80 -10.74 3.84
C ILE A 280 25.50 -12.23 3.94
N ARG A 281 25.49 -12.78 5.17
CA ARG A 281 25.28 -14.21 5.40
C ARG A 281 23.80 -14.56 5.46
N TYR A 282 22.99 -13.64 6.01
CA TYR A 282 21.57 -13.81 6.22
C TYR A 282 20.78 -12.61 5.68
N GLY A 283 19.70 -12.91 4.95
CA GLY A 283 18.67 -11.94 4.58
C GLY A 283 17.33 -12.34 5.19
N VAL A 284 16.78 -11.54 6.10
CA VAL A 284 15.56 -11.87 6.85
C VAL A 284 14.37 -11.16 6.23
N LEU A 285 13.44 -11.93 5.66
CA LEU A 285 12.14 -11.41 5.21
C LEU A 285 11.17 -11.47 6.38
N THR A 286 10.63 -10.32 6.81
CA THR A 286 9.76 -10.24 8.00
C THR A 286 8.48 -11.05 7.81
N HIS A 287 7.89 -10.99 6.62
CA HIS A 287 6.71 -11.75 6.22
C HIS A 287 6.55 -11.74 4.68
N HIS A 288 5.42 -12.26 4.18
CA HIS A 288 5.20 -12.59 2.77
C HIS A 288 4.53 -11.49 1.94
N HIS A 289 4.19 -10.35 2.52
CA HIS A 289 3.50 -9.29 1.78
C HIS A 289 4.38 -8.77 0.64
N ASN A 290 3.72 -8.36 -0.44
CA ASN A 290 4.35 -8.05 -1.73
C ASN A 290 5.31 -6.85 -1.70
N ASP A 291 5.27 -6.01 -0.66
CA ASP A 291 6.20 -4.94 -0.37
C ASP A 291 7.35 -5.36 0.57
N HIS A 292 7.35 -6.58 1.11
CA HIS A 292 8.36 -7.12 2.02
C HIS A 292 9.14 -8.32 1.46
N THR A 293 8.91 -8.69 0.20
CA THR A 293 9.64 -9.72 -0.52
C THR A 293 10.50 -9.26 -1.72
N PRO A 294 10.36 -8.04 -2.29
CA PRO A 294 11.20 -7.59 -3.41
C PRO A 294 12.71 -7.65 -3.14
N GLY A 295 13.16 -7.57 -1.89
CA GLY A 295 14.56 -7.69 -1.49
C GLY A 295 15.16 -9.10 -1.67
N ALA A 296 14.34 -10.14 -1.82
CA ALA A 296 14.77 -11.54 -1.92
C ALA A 296 15.78 -11.75 -3.06
N VAL A 297 15.58 -11.12 -4.23
CA VAL A 297 16.50 -11.23 -5.38
C VAL A 297 17.89 -10.65 -5.06
N ALA A 298 17.98 -9.64 -4.20
CA ALA A 298 19.26 -9.07 -3.81
C ALA A 298 19.99 -9.99 -2.83
N TYR A 299 19.27 -10.58 -1.87
CA TYR A 299 19.84 -11.57 -0.95
C TYR A 299 20.34 -12.82 -1.66
N ALA A 300 19.59 -13.32 -2.65
CA ALA A 300 20.02 -14.42 -3.49
C ALA A 300 21.33 -14.09 -4.26
N LYS A 301 21.44 -12.87 -4.81
CA LYS A 301 22.66 -12.41 -5.52
C LYS A 301 23.89 -12.30 -4.61
N GLU A 302 23.70 -11.93 -3.35
CA GLU A 302 24.77 -11.93 -2.34
C GLU A 302 25.15 -13.35 -1.87
N GLY A 303 24.38 -14.39 -2.28
CA GLY A 303 24.58 -15.77 -1.86
C GLY A 303 24.15 -16.05 -0.41
N ALA A 304 23.37 -15.13 0.16
CA ALA A 304 22.87 -15.19 1.53
C ALA A 304 21.87 -16.33 1.71
N THR A 305 21.75 -16.83 2.94
CA THR A 305 20.63 -17.68 3.35
C THR A 305 19.44 -16.78 3.67
N ILE A 306 18.34 -16.95 2.95
CA ILE A 306 17.11 -16.19 3.18
C ILE A 306 16.33 -16.84 4.32
N ILE A 307 16.12 -16.08 5.39
CA ILE A 307 15.31 -16.47 6.54
C ILE A 307 13.87 -16.05 6.27
N THR A 308 12.94 -16.99 6.37
CA THR A 308 11.50 -16.78 6.17
C THR A 308 10.67 -17.86 6.88
N PHE A 309 9.36 -17.93 6.64
CA PHE A 309 8.50 -19.03 7.09
C PHE A 309 8.37 -20.12 6.01
N GLU A 310 8.15 -21.36 6.41
CA GLU A 310 8.07 -22.52 5.50
C GLU A 310 6.96 -22.36 4.46
N GLU A 311 5.83 -21.80 4.88
CA GLU A 311 4.64 -21.51 4.07
C GLU A 311 4.92 -20.48 2.96
N ASN A 312 5.97 -19.67 3.12
CA ASN A 312 6.35 -18.63 2.17
C ASN A 312 7.36 -19.12 1.12
N ALA A 313 7.87 -20.35 1.22
CA ALA A 313 9.03 -20.81 0.44
C ALA A 313 8.84 -20.67 -1.08
N ALA A 314 7.65 -20.99 -1.61
CA ALA A 314 7.37 -20.86 -3.05
C ALA A 314 7.39 -19.39 -3.50
N LEU A 315 6.71 -18.52 -2.75
CA LEU A 315 6.67 -17.09 -3.01
C LEU A 315 8.06 -16.45 -2.93
N VAL A 316 8.86 -16.84 -1.94
CA VAL A 316 10.22 -16.32 -1.76
C VAL A 316 11.16 -16.78 -2.89
N ARG A 317 11.05 -18.03 -3.36
CA ARG A 317 11.81 -18.51 -4.54
C ARG A 317 11.46 -17.74 -5.79
N GLU A 318 10.17 -17.49 -6.03
CA GLU A 318 9.70 -16.67 -7.14
C GLU A 318 10.26 -15.24 -7.04
N ALA A 319 10.14 -14.59 -5.88
CA ALA A 319 10.66 -13.25 -5.64
C ALA A 319 12.19 -13.19 -5.77
N ALA A 320 12.91 -14.26 -5.40
CA ALA A 320 14.35 -14.38 -5.59
C ALA A 320 14.76 -14.60 -7.05
N GLY A 321 13.87 -15.14 -7.88
CA GLY A 321 14.17 -15.57 -9.23
C GLY A 321 15.11 -16.79 -9.29
N ASP A 322 15.18 -17.57 -8.20
CA ASP A 322 16.04 -18.75 -8.07
C ASP A 322 15.37 -19.84 -7.21
N GLU A 323 14.98 -20.94 -7.85
CA GLU A 323 14.38 -22.11 -7.19
C GLU A 323 15.32 -22.79 -6.18
N ASN A 324 16.64 -22.62 -6.34
CA ASN A 324 17.67 -23.22 -5.50
C ASN A 324 18.23 -22.26 -4.45
N VAL A 325 17.61 -21.09 -4.27
CA VAL A 325 18.03 -20.14 -3.23
C VAL A 325 18.02 -20.82 -1.87
N LYS A 326 19.04 -20.53 -1.06
CA LYS A 326 19.18 -21.08 0.30
C LYS A 326 18.07 -20.50 1.17
N LEU A 327 17.20 -21.35 1.68
CA LEU A 327 16.16 -20.97 2.63
C LEU A 327 16.43 -21.62 3.98
N GLU A 328 16.20 -20.88 5.05
CA GLU A 328 16.11 -21.41 6.41
C GLU A 328 14.82 -20.87 7.06
N PHE A 329 14.13 -21.73 7.80
CA PHE A 329 12.77 -21.45 8.25
C PHE A 329 12.71 -21.15 9.74
N VAL A 330 12.10 -20.02 10.09
CA VAL A 330 11.72 -19.71 11.47
C VAL A 330 10.37 -20.36 11.75
N ARG A 331 10.20 -20.87 12.99
CA ARG A 331 8.89 -21.26 13.52
C ARG A 331 8.43 -20.22 14.53
N ASP A 332 8.87 -20.35 15.78
CA ASP A 332 8.50 -19.40 16.84
C ASP A 332 9.61 -18.37 17.10
N HIS A 333 10.86 -18.83 17.09
CA HIS A 333 12.03 -18.03 17.44
C HIS A 333 13.29 -18.57 16.76
N MET A 334 14.22 -17.68 16.42
CA MET A 334 15.55 -18.00 15.90
C MET A 334 16.59 -17.01 16.43
N THR A 335 17.76 -17.50 16.82
CA THR A 335 18.88 -16.63 17.21
C THR A 335 20.00 -16.74 16.18
N LEU A 336 20.41 -15.59 15.64
CA LEU A 336 21.58 -15.44 14.78
C LEU A 336 22.70 -14.78 15.59
N THR A 337 23.86 -15.42 15.67
CA THR A 337 24.98 -14.94 16.51
C THR A 337 26.34 -15.28 15.89
N ASP A 338 27.33 -14.43 16.18
CA ASP A 338 28.76 -14.67 15.93
C ASP A 338 29.53 -15.01 17.22
N GLY A 339 28.82 -15.20 18.34
CA GLY A 339 29.35 -15.42 19.68
C GLY A 339 29.59 -14.16 20.52
N ALA A 340 29.65 -12.98 19.89
CA ALA A 340 29.83 -11.68 20.57
C ALA A 340 28.55 -10.84 20.53
N ASN A 341 27.86 -10.84 19.40
CA ASN A 341 26.61 -10.14 19.14
C ASN A 341 25.51 -11.16 18.83
N LYS A 342 24.25 -10.80 19.10
CA LYS A 342 23.10 -11.63 18.74
C LYS A 342 21.94 -10.79 18.19
N VAL A 343 21.26 -11.37 17.20
CA VAL A 343 19.97 -10.93 16.67
C VAL A 343 18.97 -12.05 16.95
N GLU A 344 17.89 -11.73 17.65
CA GLU A 344 16.81 -12.66 17.96
C GLU A 344 15.59 -12.34 17.09
N LEU A 345 15.09 -13.33 16.36
CA LEU A 345 13.91 -13.23 15.52
C LEU A 345 12.75 -13.88 16.25
N TYR A 346 11.62 -13.18 16.39
CA TYR A 346 10.42 -13.69 17.05
C TYR A 346 9.24 -13.63 16.11
N ASP A 347 8.53 -14.74 15.94
CA ASP A 347 7.21 -14.72 15.34
C ASP A 347 6.20 -14.16 16.34
N ILE A 348 5.60 -13.02 15.98
CA ILE A 348 4.54 -12.38 16.77
C ILE A 348 3.13 -12.74 16.26
N GLY A 349 3.06 -13.59 15.23
CA GLY A 349 1.82 -14.14 14.71
C GLY A 349 1.11 -15.11 15.67
N PRO A 350 -0.18 -15.42 15.39
CA PRO A 350 -1.02 -14.78 14.39
C PRO A 350 -1.46 -13.38 14.82
N THR A 351 -1.47 -12.47 13.86
CA THR A 351 -2.00 -11.10 14.03
C THR A 351 -3.13 -10.84 13.03
N PRO A 352 -3.89 -9.75 13.20
CA PRO A 352 -4.84 -9.32 12.18
C PRO A 352 -4.21 -9.00 10.79
N HIS A 353 -2.89 -8.80 10.71
CA HIS A 353 -2.14 -8.46 9.48
C HIS A 353 -1.58 -9.71 8.77
N ALA A 354 -0.94 -10.60 9.53
CA ALA A 354 -0.30 -11.81 9.02
C ALA A 354 -0.46 -12.99 9.99
N GLU A 355 -0.59 -14.22 9.48
CA GLU A 355 -0.53 -15.43 10.31
C GLU A 355 0.84 -15.62 10.95
N ASN A 356 1.89 -15.24 10.23
CA ASN A 356 3.26 -15.27 10.71
C ASN A 356 3.97 -13.97 10.29
N ILE A 357 4.64 -13.33 11.25
CA ILE A 357 5.44 -12.13 11.01
C ILE A 357 6.54 -12.00 12.06
N LEU A 358 7.75 -11.76 11.59
CA LEU A 358 8.92 -11.59 12.43
C LEU A 358 9.07 -10.14 12.88
N ILE A 359 9.43 -9.99 14.15
CA ILE A 359 10.23 -8.85 14.62
C ILE A 359 11.67 -9.33 14.83
N ALA A 360 12.63 -8.43 14.67
CA ALA A 360 14.01 -8.67 15.07
C ALA A 360 14.35 -7.86 16.33
N TYR A 361 15.04 -8.47 17.28
CA TYR A 361 15.45 -7.87 18.54
C TYR A 361 16.97 -7.98 18.70
N LEU A 362 17.59 -6.85 19.00
CA LEU A 362 19.01 -6.74 19.31
C LEU A 362 19.14 -6.44 20.82
N PRO A 363 19.26 -7.47 21.67
CA PRO A 363 19.24 -7.33 23.12
C PRO A 363 20.32 -6.42 23.67
N ASP A 364 21.56 -6.53 23.17
CA ASP A 364 22.68 -5.73 23.67
C ASP A 364 22.52 -4.23 23.37
N LYS A 365 21.65 -3.90 22.40
CA LYS A 365 21.37 -2.53 21.97
C LYS A 365 19.97 -2.05 22.39
N GLY A 366 19.12 -2.93 22.89
CA GLY A 366 17.71 -2.65 23.19
C GLY A 366 16.92 -2.12 21.98
N ILE A 367 17.19 -2.66 20.79
CA ILE A 367 16.54 -2.25 19.52
C ILE A 367 15.59 -3.35 19.04
N ILE A 368 14.37 -2.96 18.67
CA ILE A 368 13.43 -3.79 17.91
C ILE A 368 13.29 -3.23 16.49
N PHE A 369 13.35 -4.11 15.50
CA PHE A 369 12.92 -3.83 14.13
C PHE A 369 11.57 -4.51 13.86
N GLU A 370 10.59 -3.73 13.45
CA GLU A 370 9.25 -4.19 13.06
C GLU A 370 8.88 -3.69 11.67
N ALA A 371 7.93 -4.34 11.00
CA ALA A 371 7.54 -3.96 9.64
C ALA A 371 6.31 -3.06 9.62
N ASP A 372 5.16 -3.63 10.01
CA ASP A 372 3.83 -3.13 9.63
C ASP A 372 2.89 -2.86 10.80
N HIS A 373 3.25 -3.28 12.02
CA HIS A 373 2.30 -3.24 13.13
C HIS A 373 2.34 -1.92 13.87
N PHE A 374 3.44 -1.18 13.80
CA PHE A 374 3.58 0.08 14.51
C PHE A 374 3.82 1.26 13.57
N PRO A 375 2.76 2.02 13.19
CA PRO A 375 2.92 3.19 12.34
C PRO A 375 3.71 4.29 13.06
N GLN A 376 4.86 4.63 12.50
CA GLN A 376 5.79 5.63 13.03
C GLN A 376 5.89 6.81 12.05
N PRO A 377 4.99 7.81 12.07
CA PRO A 377 5.08 8.94 11.15
C PRO A 377 6.44 9.64 11.28
N ALA A 378 7.11 9.87 10.15
CA ALA A 378 8.41 10.55 10.11
C ALA A 378 8.39 11.91 10.83
N THR A 379 7.24 12.60 10.77
CA THR A 379 6.95 13.80 11.54
C THR A 379 5.54 13.73 12.15
N GLY A 380 5.32 14.47 13.24
CA GLY A 380 4.01 14.60 13.87
C GLY A 380 3.75 13.62 15.01
N VAL A 381 2.46 13.40 15.29
CA VAL A 381 1.98 12.64 16.45
C VAL A 381 1.85 11.15 16.12
N ILE A 382 2.10 10.30 17.11
CA ILE A 382 1.81 8.87 16.99
C ILE A 382 0.29 8.69 16.85
N PRO A 383 -0.18 7.99 15.81
CA PRO A 383 -1.61 7.81 15.60
C PRO A 383 -2.22 6.86 16.65
N PRO A 384 -3.53 6.94 16.89
CA PRO A 384 -4.24 5.94 17.67
C PRO A 384 -4.00 4.52 17.15
N ALA A 385 -3.81 3.58 18.09
CA ALA A 385 -3.57 2.18 17.76
C ALA A 385 -4.71 1.60 16.93
N VAL A 386 -4.34 0.85 15.90
CA VAL A 386 -5.24 -0.04 15.14
C VAL A 386 -5.10 -1.47 15.66
N PRO A 387 -5.97 -2.43 15.28
CA PRO A 387 -5.84 -3.81 15.73
C PRO A 387 -4.45 -4.44 15.55
N ALA A 388 -3.73 -4.13 14.46
CA ALA A 388 -2.35 -4.58 14.28
C ALA A 388 -1.41 -4.01 15.37
N THR A 389 -1.51 -2.73 15.70
CA THR A 389 -0.72 -2.10 16.77
C THR A 389 -1.04 -2.67 18.15
N VAL A 390 -2.30 -3.01 18.42
CA VAL A 390 -2.70 -3.68 19.66
C VAL A 390 -2.05 -5.06 19.75
N ALA A 391 -2.11 -5.86 18.67
CA ALA A 391 -1.48 -7.18 18.62
C ALA A 391 0.04 -7.12 18.83
N PHE A 392 0.71 -6.11 18.27
CA PHE A 392 2.13 -5.87 18.50
C PHE A 392 2.44 -5.53 19.96
N ALA A 393 1.67 -4.63 20.58
CA ALA A 393 1.85 -4.31 22.00
C ALA A 393 1.63 -5.53 22.92
N GLU A 394 0.66 -6.38 22.60
CA GLU A 394 0.43 -7.64 23.31
C GLU A 394 1.59 -8.63 23.11
N ALA A 395 2.14 -8.72 21.90
CA ALA A 395 3.31 -9.54 21.62
C ALA A 395 4.55 -9.06 22.40
N LEU A 396 4.82 -7.74 22.42
CA LEU A 396 5.93 -7.18 23.21
C LEU A 396 5.79 -7.49 24.70
N LYS A 397 4.57 -7.38 25.24
CA LYS A 397 4.29 -7.74 26.63
C LYS A 397 4.47 -9.24 26.91
N ARG A 398 4.07 -10.10 25.97
CA ARG A 398 4.23 -11.56 26.07
C ARG A 398 5.70 -11.97 26.04
N LEU A 399 6.49 -11.32 25.20
CA LEU A 399 7.91 -11.61 25.01
C LEU A 399 8.80 -11.02 26.12
N ASP A 400 8.31 -10.00 26.83
CA ASP A 400 9.01 -9.34 27.95
C ASP A 400 10.44 -8.88 27.57
N LEU A 401 10.56 -8.26 26.39
CA LEU A 401 11.82 -7.77 25.85
C LEU A 401 12.23 -6.44 26.49
N ASP A 402 13.51 -6.28 26.82
CA ASP A 402 14.08 -5.04 27.35
C ASP A 402 14.55 -4.12 26.20
N TYR A 403 13.62 -3.37 25.62
CA TYR A 403 13.90 -2.48 24.50
C TYR A 403 13.70 -1.00 24.88
N THR A 404 14.52 -0.16 24.28
CA THR A 404 14.42 1.31 24.39
C THR A 404 14.05 1.97 23.06
N ARG A 405 14.32 1.29 21.94
CA ARG A 405 14.12 1.79 20.58
C ARG A 405 13.33 0.80 19.74
N ILE A 406 12.42 1.33 18.96
CA ILE A 406 11.72 0.65 17.87
C ILE A 406 12.08 1.40 16.59
N VAL A 407 12.54 0.67 15.59
CA VAL A 407 12.74 1.14 14.22
C VAL A 407 11.90 0.27 13.28
N GLY A 408 11.60 0.73 12.07
CA GLY A 408 10.76 -0.09 11.21
C GLY A 408 10.96 0.06 9.71
N ALA A 409 10.40 -0.91 9.00
CA ALA A 409 10.49 -0.98 7.53
C ALA A 409 9.82 0.21 6.85
N HIS A 410 8.84 0.85 7.50
CA HIS A 410 8.08 1.98 6.96
C HIS A 410 8.32 3.33 7.64
N SER A 411 9.43 3.49 8.35
CA SER A 411 9.79 4.77 8.94
C SER A 411 11.27 4.88 9.30
N ARG A 412 11.84 6.08 9.10
CA ARG A 412 13.13 6.44 9.70
C ARG A 412 13.04 6.86 11.16
N ARG A 413 11.84 7.17 11.66
CA ARG A 413 11.67 7.67 13.02
C ARG A 413 12.03 6.54 13.97
N VAL A 414 12.92 6.81 14.92
CA VAL A 414 13.14 5.91 16.06
C VAL A 414 12.06 6.22 17.09
N ALA A 415 11.20 5.24 17.36
CA ALA A 415 10.20 5.31 18.41
C ALA A 415 10.65 4.56 19.67
N GLY A 416 9.86 4.63 20.75
CA GLY A 416 10.13 3.89 21.98
C GLY A 416 8.85 3.41 22.69
N PRO A 417 9.00 2.79 23.87
CA PRO A 417 7.88 2.26 24.66
C PRO A 417 6.76 3.29 24.94
N GLU A 418 7.11 4.57 25.12
CA GLU A 418 6.12 5.64 25.34
C GLU A 418 5.26 5.94 24.11
N ASP A 419 5.83 5.81 22.90
CA ASP A 419 5.08 5.99 21.66
C ASP A 419 4.01 4.89 21.52
N VAL A 420 4.35 3.64 21.86
CA VAL A 420 3.39 2.52 21.88
C VAL A 420 2.26 2.79 22.88
N ARG A 421 2.59 3.27 24.09
CA ARG A 421 1.58 3.64 25.10
C ARG A 421 0.70 4.81 24.62
N THR A 422 1.29 5.79 23.94
CA THR A 422 0.57 6.91 23.33
C THR A 422 -0.44 6.43 22.31
N ALA A 423 -0.06 5.51 21.42
CA ALA A 423 -0.96 4.91 20.43
C ALA A 423 -2.15 4.20 21.12
N LEU A 424 -1.87 3.37 22.13
CA LEU A 424 -2.90 2.62 22.87
C LEU A 424 -3.88 3.54 23.60
N ALA A 425 -3.38 4.60 24.25
CA ALA A 425 -4.23 5.59 24.91
C ALA A 425 -5.12 6.34 23.90
N GLY A 426 -4.57 6.66 22.72
CA GLY A 426 -5.31 7.29 21.63
C GLY A 426 -6.47 6.44 21.10
N ALA A 427 -6.31 5.11 21.06
CA ALA A 427 -7.37 4.20 20.61
C ALA A 427 -8.59 4.23 21.56
N SER A 428 -8.36 4.27 22.88
CA SER A 428 -9.44 4.41 23.85
C SER A 428 -10.21 5.73 23.67
N ALA A 429 -9.51 6.83 23.41
CA ALA A 429 -10.15 8.12 23.15
C ALA A 429 -10.96 8.12 21.84
N ALA A 430 -10.40 7.57 20.76
CA ALA A 430 -11.08 7.47 19.48
C ALA A 430 -12.38 6.66 19.55
N ALA A 431 -12.39 5.55 20.31
CA ALA A 431 -13.57 4.73 20.54
C ALA A 431 -14.68 5.49 21.29
N THR A 432 -14.34 6.37 22.24
CA THR A 432 -15.32 7.18 22.99
C THR A 432 -15.93 8.32 22.18
N THR A 433 -15.24 8.79 21.14
CA THR A 433 -15.71 9.85 20.22
C THR A 433 -16.41 9.32 18.97
N GLY A 434 -16.58 7.99 18.85
CA GLY A 434 -16.94 7.30 17.62
C GLY A 434 -18.38 7.55 17.13
N GLY A 435 -18.53 8.48 16.20
CA GLY A 435 -19.59 8.40 15.18
C GLY A 435 -19.13 7.48 14.04
N LEU A 436 -19.70 6.28 13.99
CA LEU A 436 -19.63 5.33 12.87
C LEU A 436 -20.19 5.94 11.58
#